data_AF-A0A8S2KCB7-F1
#
_entry.id   AF-A0A8S2KCB7-F1
#
_cell.length_a   1.000
_cell.length_b   1.000
_cell.length_c   1.000
_cell.angle_alpha   90.00
_cell.angle_beta   90.00
_cell.angle_gamma   90.00
#
_symmetry.space_group_name_H-M   'P 1'
#
loop_
_entity.id
_entity.type
_entity.pdbx_description
1 polymer ?
#
loop_
_entity_poly.entity_id
_entity_poly.type
_entity_poly.pdbx_seq_one_letter_code
_entity_poly.pdbx_strand_id
1 'polypeptide(L)'
;MKKNKFMIEFINGKAIKSYSFYKDENEILLMPGTYLCVIDRWSPVNDLYIIHLREETPPCKLIVPPFNQPSSDNSNQQLTDDDMEIVSYFLLRNNNTLVILDLESNQIGDQGAQYLGEALKKNTKRTLLDLKHNQIGDLGAQYLGENLQTNIIREIFCSSYVYSYCNQIGDIGIEYLNEVLQNNTKITALNLSDNGIGDKGAKFLSEALQKNTVKKIRYIHS
;
A
#
# COMPACT_ATOMS: atom_id res chain seq x y z
N MET A 1 -39.98 -12.46 3.64
CA MET A 1 -38.54 -12.12 3.49
C MET A 1 -38.00 -11.78 4.87
N LYS A 2 -36.98 -12.49 5.35
CA LYS A 2 -36.31 -12.14 6.61
C LYS A 2 -35.71 -10.74 6.47
N LYS A 3 -36.01 -9.85 7.42
CA LYS A 3 -35.41 -8.51 7.50
C LYS A 3 -34.16 -8.61 8.38
N ASN A 4 -33.03 -8.09 7.91
CA ASN A 4 -31.82 -7.97 8.72
C ASN A 4 -31.68 -6.52 9.16
N LYS A 5 -31.40 -6.28 10.44
CA LYS A 5 -31.04 -4.96 10.97
C LYS A 5 -29.61 -5.02 11.50
N PHE A 6 -28.75 -4.21 10.93
CA PHE A 6 -27.39 -4.02 11.41
C PHE A 6 -27.38 -2.80 12.34
N MET A 7 -26.80 -2.96 13.53
CA MET A 7 -26.46 -1.84 14.40
C MET A 7 -24.94 -1.77 14.46
N ILE A 8 -24.37 -0.63 14.07
CA ILE A 8 -22.92 -0.41 14.02
C ILE A 8 -22.56 0.65 15.07
N GLU A 9 -21.67 0.31 15.98
CA GLU A 9 -21.07 1.21 16.96
C GLU A 9 -19.62 1.55 16.55
N PHE A 10 -19.26 2.84 16.60
CA PHE A 10 -17.89 3.30 16.36
C PHE A 10 -17.19 3.57 17.69
N ILE A 11 -15.90 3.24 17.80
CA ILE A 11 -15.07 3.39 19.03
C ILE A 11 -15.15 4.82 19.60
N ASN A 12 -15.39 5.80 18.73
CA ASN A 12 -15.32 7.22 19.05
C ASN A 12 -16.66 7.77 19.61
N GLY A 13 -17.69 6.93 19.76
CA GLY A 13 -19.03 7.34 20.19
C GLY A 13 -19.75 8.29 19.22
N LYS A 14 -19.18 8.53 18.03
CA LYS A 14 -19.74 9.41 17.01
C LYS A 14 -20.83 8.69 16.21
N ALA A 15 -21.89 9.41 15.87
CA ALA A 15 -23.00 8.87 15.10
C ALA A 15 -22.54 8.36 13.72
N ILE A 16 -23.10 7.25 13.25
CA ILE A 16 -22.81 6.62 11.96
C ILE A 16 -22.91 7.58 10.75
N LYS A 17 -23.79 8.57 10.84
CA LYS A 17 -23.96 9.65 9.84
C LYS A 17 -22.69 10.47 9.61
N SER A 18 -21.76 10.49 10.57
CA SER A 18 -20.47 11.19 10.42
C SER A 18 -19.44 10.42 9.59
N TYR A 19 -19.70 9.15 9.29
CA TYR A 19 -18.78 8.26 8.55
C TYR A 19 -19.35 7.76 7.23
N SER A 20 -20.67 7.86 7.01
CA SER A 20 -21.29 7.53 5.71
C SER A 20 -21.11 8.68 4.72
N PHE A 21 -20.70 8.35 3.49
CA PHE A 21 -20.74 9.30 2.36
C PHE A 21 -22.18 9.73 2.01
N TYR A 22 -23.18 8.92 2.37
CA TYR A 22 -24.59 9.19 2.14
C TYR A 22 -25.25 9.69 3.43
N LYS A 23 -26.15 10.66 3.28
CA LYS A 23 -26.89 11.25 4.42
C LYS A 23 -28.25 10.58 4.65
N ASP A 24 -28.61 9.59 3.86
CA ASP A 24 -29.87 8.86 3.98
C ASP A 24 -29.84 7.87 5.16
N GLU A 25 -30.99 7.72 5.82
CA GLU A 25 -31.07 7.08 7.14
C GLU A 25 -30.87 5.55 7.11
N ASN A 26 -30.93 4.94 5.92
CA ASN A 26 -30.88 3.50 5.73
C ASN A 26 -29.69 3.03 4.88
N GLU A 27 -28.81 3.95 4.46
CA GLU A 27 -27.66 3.63 3.62
C GLU A 27 -26.36 4.05 4.31
N ILE A 28 -25.43 3.10 4.41
CA ILE A 28 -24.15 3.31 5.06
C ILE A 28 -23.08 2.88 4.06
N LEU A 29 -22.36 3.87 3.52
CA LEU A 29 -21.12 3.59 2.81
C LEU A 29 -19.99 3.67 3.83
N LEU A 30 -19.51 2.52 4.29
CA LEU A 30 -18.31 2.45 5.11
C LEU A 30 -17.10 2.85 4.27
N MET A 31 -16.13 3.51 4.91
CA MET A 31 -14.87 3.77 4.24
C MET A 31 -14.17 2.43 3.92
N PRO A 32 -13.50 2.30 2.77
CA PRO A 32 -12.65 1.14 2.49
C PRO A 32 -11.68 0.88 3.66
N GLY A 33 -11.55 -0.38 4.09
CA GLY A 33 -10.72 -0.78 5.24
C GLY A 33 -11.37 -0.66 6.62
N THR A 34 -12.67 -0.33 6.72
CA THR A 34 -13.38 -0.37 8.01
C THR A 34 -13.52 -1.83 8.47
N TYR A 35 -12.82 -2.18 9.54
CA TYR A 35 -12.96 -3.50 10.15
C TYR A 35 -14.07 -3.48 11.20
N LEU A 36 -15.06 -4.35 11.02
CA LEU A 36 -16.17 -4.52 11.95
C LEU A 36 -16.13 -5.93 12.53
N CYS A 37 -16.08 -6.04 13.85
CA CYS A 37 -16.29 -7.31 14.53
C CYS A 37 -17.78 -7.47 14.89
N VAL A 38 -18.26 -8.70 14.92
CA VAL A 38 -19.57 -9.02 15.48
C VAL A 38 -19.42 -9.14 16.99
N ILE A 39 -20.09 -8.25 17.73
CA ILE A 39 -20.08 -8.30 19.21
C ILE A 39 -21.31 -9.02 19.78
N ASP A 40 -22.44 -9.02 19.05
CA ASP A 40 -23.65 -9.72 19.49
C ASP A 40 -24.55 -10.08 18.29
N ARG A 41 -25.32 -11.17 18.45
CA ARG A 41 -26.31 -11.65 17.47
C ARG A 41 -27.54 -12.12 18.22
N TRP A 42 -28.70 -11.54 17.91
CA TRP A 42 -29.96 -12.06 18.43
C TRP A 42 -31.13 -11.80 17.48
N SER A 43 -32.23 -12.51 17.73
CA SER A 43 -33.45 -12.42 16.93
C SER A 43 -34.62 -12.16 17.87
N PRO A 44 -35.18 -10.94 17.91
CA PRO A 44 -36.31 -10.64 18.79
C PRO A 44 -37.64 -11.23 18.27
N VAL A 45 -37.72 -11.52 16.97
CA VAL A 45 -38.88 -12.15 16.30
C VAL A 45 -38.39 -12.98 15.12
N ASN A 46 -39.14 -14.02 14.73
CA ASN A 46 -38.75 -15.05 13.73
C ASN A 46 -38.26 -14.51 12.37
N ASP A 47 -38.62 -13.27 12.01
CA ASP A 47 -38.28 -12.62 10.75
C ASP A 47 -37.31 -11.44 10.88
N LEU A 48 -36.74 -11.21 12.06
CA LEU A 48 -35.75 -10.15 12.30
C LEU A 48 -34.48 -10.69 12.92
N TYR A 49 -33.35 -10.51 12.23
CA TYR A 49 -32.02 -10.75 12.79
C TYR A 49 -31.34 -9.42 13.08
N ILE A 50 -30.87 -9.26 14.31
CA ILE A 50 -30.08 -8.12 14.76
C ILE A 50 -28.64 -8.57 14.90
N ILE A 51 -27.75 -7.87 14.20
CA ILE A 51 -26.31 -8.06 14.30
C ILE A 51 -25.72 -6.76 14.82
N HIS A 52 -25.10 -6.83 15.99
CA HIS A 52 -24.31 -5.75 16.55
C HIS A 52 -22.88 -5.86 16.04
N LEU A 53 -22.47 -4.81 15.35
CA LEU A 53 -21.15 -4.65 14.80
C LEU A 53 -20.45 -3.52 15.53
N ARG A 54 -19.18 -3.71 15.87
CA ARG A 54 -18.33 -2.66 16.41
C ARG A 54 -17.14 -2.45 15.49
N GLU A 55 -16.85 -1.20 15.17
CA GLU A 55 -15.56 -0.88 14.55
C GLU A 55 -14.47 -1.28 15.53
N GLU A 56 -13.58 -2.16 15.10
CA GLU A 56 -12.42 -2.54 15.90
C GLU A 56 -11.16 -2.37 15.08
N THR A 57 -10.03 -2.28 15.77
CA THR A 57 -8.74 -2.58 15.16
C THR A 57 -8.78 -4.07 14.74
N PRO A 58 -8.49 -4.41 13.46
CA PRO A 58 -8.50 -5.80 13.01
C PRO A 58 -7.71 -6.78 13.92
N PRO A 59 -8.08 -8.07 14.01
CA PRO A 59 -7.50 -9.06 14.93
C PRO A 59 -6.19 -9.66 14.43
N CYS A 60 -5.78 -9.36 13.19
CA CYS A 60 -4.38 -9.47 12.83
C CYS A 60 -3.60 -8.62 13.84
N LYS A 61 -2.37 -8.99 14.20
CA LYS A 61 -1.48 -8.02 14.82
C LYS A 61 -1.36 -6.88 13.80
N LEU A 62 -2.23 -5.87 13.89
CA LEU A 62 -1.96 -4.63 13.19
C LEU A 62 -0.61 -4.26 13.72
N ILE A 63 0.29 -4.18 12.78
CA ILE A 63 1.39 -3.27 12.86
C ILE A 63 0.71 -1.91 13.02
N VAL A 64 0.46 -1.56 14.29
CA VAL A 64 0.21 -0.21 14.76
C VAL A 64 1.56 0.43 15.13
N PRO A 65 2.51 0.61 14.21
CA PRO A 65 3.39 1.76 14.15
C PRO A 65 2.78 2.81 13.23
N PRO A 66 3.27 4.05 13.28
CA PRO A 66 2.39 5.19 13.09
C PRO A 66 2.29 5.57 11.62
N PHE A 67 1.41 4.93 10.86
CA PHE A 67 1.04 5.43 9.52
C PHE A 67 0.42 6.85 9.56
N ASN A 68 0.10 7.36 10.75
CA ASN A 68 -0.33 8.73 11.02
C ASN A 68 0.79 9.69 11.44
N GLN A 69 2.06 9.24 11.47
CA GLN A 69 3.20 10.12 11.76
C GLN A 69 4.10 10.29 10.53
N PRO A 70 4.89 11.38 10.47
CA PRO A 70 5.71 11.69 9.30
C PRO A 70 6.71 10.58 8.93
N SER A 71 7.08 9.73 9.90
CA SER A 71 7.97 8.58 9.73
C SER A 71 7.43 7.35 10.45
N SER A 72 7.09 6.30 9.71
CA SER A 72 6.74 4.98 10.26
C SER A 72 7.79 3.94 9.87
N ASP A 73 8.48 3.37 10.86
CA ASP A 73 9.32 2.17 10.72
C ASP A 73 8.43 0.94 10.86
N ASN A 74 8.21 0.22 9.76
CA ASN A 74 7.50 -1.07 9.74
C ASN A 74 8.39 -2.18 9.17
N SER A 75 9.70 -2.06 9.37
CA SER A 75 10.63 -3.08 8.94
C SER A 75 10.48 -4.37 9.76
N ASN A 76 10.73 -5.52 9.14
CA ASN A 76 10.78 -6.84 9.81
C ASN A 76 9.49 -7.26 10.52
N GLN A 77 8.32 -6.94 9.98
CA GLN A 77 7.04 -7.23 10.62
C GLN A 77 6.32 -8.48 10.10
N GLN A 78 6.90 -9.16 9.10
CA GLN A 78 6.28 -10.28 8.40
C GLN A 78 4.99 -9.89 7.66
N LEU A 79 4.88 -8.65 7.18
CA LEU A 79 3.75 -8.18 6.38
C LEU A 79 3.63 -8.97 5.08
N THR A 80 2.42 -9.43 4.79
CA THR A 80 2.06 -10.14 3.55
C THR A 80 1.20 -9.26 2.64
N ASP A 81 0.87 -9.74 1.45
CA ASP A 81 -0.03 -9.04 0.52
C ASP A 81 -1.42 -8.76 1.11
N ASP A 82 -1.96 -9.69 1.89
CA ASP A 82 -3.25 -9.52 2.59
C ASP A 82 -3.18 -8.39 3.62
N ASP A 83 -2.04 -8.26 4.32
CA ASP A 83 -1.82 -7.15 5.23
C ASP A 83 -1.70 -5.82 4.46
N MET A 84 -1.11 -5.85 3.27
CA MET A 84 -0.96 -4.66 2.43
C MET A 84 -2.28 -4.14 1.86
N GLU A 85 -3.28 -5.00 1.65
CA GLU A 85 -4.64 -4.55 1.34
C GLU A 85 -5.16 -3.63 2.46
N ILE A 86 -5.01 -4.07 3.72
CA ILE A 86 -5.43 -3.30 4.89
C ILE A 86 -4.61 -2.01 5.05
N VAL A 87 -3.28 -2.10 4.95
CA VAL A 87 -2.38 -0.93 5.05
C VAL A 87 -2.71 0.10 3.97
N SER A 88 -3.02 -0.33 2.75
CA SER A 88 -3.37 0.56 1.64
C SER A 88 -4.57 1.45 1.98
N TYR A 89 -5.58 0.90 2.67
CA TYR A 89 -6.74 1.65 3.13
C TYR A 89 -6.38 2.72 4.17
N PHE A 90 -5.48 2.39 5.11
CA PHE A 90 -4.98 3.36 6.09
C PHE A 90 -4.20 4.50 5.42
N LEU A 91 -3.35 4.18 4.44
CA LEU A 91 -2.59 5.17 3.67
C LEU A 91 -3.51 6.09 2.87
N LEU A 92 -4.58 5.56 2.27
CA LEU A 92 -5.60 6.35 1.57
C LEU A 92 -6.29 7.37 2.48
N ARG A 93 -6.54 7.01 3.75
CA ARG A 93 -7.18 7.88 4.74
C ARG A 93 -6.27 9.00 5.24
N ASN A 94 -4.95 8.80 5.22
CA ASN A 94 -3.95 9.71 5.78
C ASN A 94 -2.94 10.22 4.73
N ASN A 95 -3.37 10.27 3.47
CA ASN A 95 -2.56 10.54 2.28
C ASN A 95 -1.94 11.96 2.19
N ASN A 96 -1.99 12.77 3.24
CA ASN A 96 -1.48 14.14 3.26
C ASN A 96 -0.42 14.38 4.36
N THR A 97 -0.08 13.36 5.14
CA THR A 97 0.91 13.48 6.24
C THR A 97 2.15 12.61 6.06
N LEU A 98 2.08 11.57 5.23
CA LEU A 98 3.15 10.58 5.06
C LEU A 98 4.36 11.17 4.32
N VAL A 99 5.54 11.08 4.94
CA VAL A 99 6.82 11.50 4.36
C VAL A 99 7.80 10.33 4.25
N ILE A 100 7.73 9.34 5.15
CA ILE A 100 8.57 8.14 5.13
C ILE A 100 7.69 6.93 5.45
N LEU A 101 7.70 5.95 4.55
CA LEU A 101 7.09 4.64 4.71
C LEU A 101 8.17 3.57 4.54
N ASP A 102 8.63 3.01 5.66
CA ASP A 102 9.59 1.92 5.68
C ASP A 102 8.84 0.59 5.80
N LEU A 103 8.99 -0.28 4.80
CA LEU A 103 8.43 -1.62 4.69
C LEU A 103 9.53 -2.66 4.39
N GLU A 104 10.77 -2.36 4.74
CA GLU A 104 11.90 -3.25 4.54
C GLU A 104 11.73 -4.61 5.26
N SER A 105 12.23 -5.69 4.66
CA SER A 105 12.27 -7.03 5.27
C SER A 105 10.89 -7.58 5.65
N ASN A 106 9.96 -7.53 4.70
CA ASN A 106 8.63 -8.11 4.83
C ASN A 106 8.42 -9.19 3.74
N GLN A 107 7.18 -9.68 3.61
CA GLN A 107 6.76 -10.70 2.66
C GLN A 107 5.82 -10.12 1.59
N ILE A 108 6.03 -8.87 1.21
CA ILE A 108 5.21 -8.16 0.23
C ILE A 108 5.56 -8.66 -1.17
N GLY A 109 4.60 -9.26 -1.85
CA GLY A 109 4.67 -9.67 -3.24
C GLY A 109 4.07 -8.64 -4.20
N ASP A 110 3.79 -9.09 -5.42
CA ASP A 110 3.25 -8.25 -6.48
C ASP A 110 1.87 -7.67 -6.15
N GLN A 111 1.02 -8.44 -5.47
CA GLN A 111 -0.34 -8.00 -5.13
C GLN A 111 -0.31 -6.92 -4.04
N GLY A 112 0.55 -7.05 -3.04
CA GLY A 112 0.76 -6.03 -2.02
C GLY A 112 1.39 -4.75 -2.59
N ALA A 113 2.31 -4.90 -3.55
CA ALA A 113 2.86 -3.78 -4.31
C ALA A 113 1.79 -3.02 -5.12
N GLN A 114 0.80 -3.74 -5.67
CA GLN A 114 -0.36 -3.12 -6.31
C GLN A 114 -1.17 -2.27 -5.33
N TYR A 115 -1.58 -2.84 -4.20
CA TYR A 115 -2.35 -2.12 -3.18
C TYR A 115 -1.62 -0.87 -2.69
N LEU A 116 -0.30 -0.97 -2.45
CA LEU A 116 0.55 0.16 -2.11
C LEU A 116 0.54 1.25 -3.17
N GLY A 117 0.75 0.88 -4.43
CA GLY A 117 0.76 1.81 -5.54
C GLY A 117 -0.54 2.62 -5.59
N GLU A 118 -1.68 1.92 -5.60
CA GLU A 118 -3.01 2.54 -5.64
C GLU A 118 -3.25 3.52 -4.49
N ALA A 119 -2.85 3.13 -3.27
CA ALA A 119 -3.00 3.98 -2.10
C ALA A 119 -2.11 5.22 -2.15
N LEU A 120 -0.86 5.04 -2.53
CA LEU A 120 0.10 6.13 -2.60
C LEU A 120 -0.27 7.11 -3.70
N LYS A 121 -0.89 6.71 -4.82
CA LYS A 121 -1.24 7.59 -5.96
C LYS A 121 -1.91 8.92 -5.58
N LYS A 122 -2.68 8.93 -4.50
CA LYS A 122 -3.40 10.10 -3.98
C LYS A 122 -2.57 10.95 -3.00
N ASN A 123 -1.37 10.51 -2.64
CA ASN A 123 -0.51 11.20 -1.70
C ASN A 123 0.17 12.41 -2.35
N THR A 124 -0.10 13.59 -1.81
CA THR A 124 0.42 14.84 -2.36
C THR A 124 1.76 15.26 -1.76
N LYS A 125 2.26 14.53 -0.74
CA LYS A 125 3.52 14.81 -0.06
C LYS A 125 4.69 14.09 -0.70
N ARG A 126 5.90 14.63 -0.46
CA ARG A 126 7.14 13.95 -0.81
C ARG A 126 7.32 12.75 0.11
N THR A 127 7.34 11.54 -0.46
CA THR A 127 7.40 10.30 0.30
C THR A 127 8.69 9.53 -0.02
N LEU A 128 9.36 8.99 0.99
CA LEU A 128 10.39 7.96 0.85
C LEU A 128 9.71 6.62 1.10
N LEU A 129 9.88 5.66 0.18
CA LEU A 129 9.29 4.33 0.27
C LEU A 129 10.41 3.30 0.30
N ASP A 130 10.60 2.62 1.41
CA ASP A 130 11.57 1.51 1.49
C ASP A 130 10.85 0.18 1.34
N LEU A 131 11.23 -0.62 0.33
CA LEU A 131 10.67 -1.92 0.00
C LEU A 131 11.78 -3.00 -0.08
N LYS A 132 12.96 -2.76 0.51
CA LYS A 132 14.07 -3.73 0.49
C LYS A 132 13.63 -5.05 1.10
N HIS A 133 14.26 -6.15 0.67
CA HIS A 133 14.06 -7.47 1.28
C HIS A 133 12.59 -7.91 1.33
N ASN A 134 11.85 -7.72 0.24
CA ASN A 134 10.47 -8.20 0.06
C ASN A 134 10.42 -9.32 -0.99
N GLN A 135 9.27 -9.61 -1.59
CA GLN A 135 9.08 -10.63 -2.63
C GLN A 135 8.49 -10.01 -3.92
N ILE A 136 8.78 -8.74 -4.18
CA ILE A 136 8.24 -8.00 -5.33
C ILE A 136 8.97 -8.44 -6.60
N GLY A 137 8.22 -8.92 -7.58
CA GLY A 137 8.69 -9.30 -8.91
C GLY A 137 8.37 -8.26 -9.98
N ASP A 138 8.39 -8.71 -11.23
CA ASP A 138 8.21 -7.85 -12.40
C ASP A 138 6.83 -7.16 -12.45
N LEU A 139 5.77 -7.87 -12.07
CA LEU A 139 4.42 -7.32 -12.07
C LEU A 139 4.22 -6.28 -10.96
N GLY A 140 4.77 -6.54 -9.76
CA GLY A 140 4.75 -5.56 -8.68
C GLY A 140 5.52 -4.29 -9.03
N ALA A 141 6.65 -4.41 -9.74
CA ALA A 141 7.38 -3.28 -10.28
C ALA A 141 6.54 -2.47 -11.29
N GLN A 142 5.81 -3.14 -12.19
CA GLN A 142 4.86 -2.48 -13.09
C GLN A 142 3.79 -1.70 -12.31
N TYR A 143 3.12 -2.33 -11.35
CA TYR A 143 2.05 -1.68 -10.58
C TYR A 143 2.54 -0.49 -9.77
N LEU A 144 3.72 -0.59 -9.15
CA LEU A 144 4.37 0.54 -8.48
C LEU A 144 4.68 1.64 -9.49
N GLY A 145 5.23 1.30 -10.66
CA GLY A 145 5.49 2.26 -11.72
C GLY A 145 4.24 3.07 -12.10
N GLU A 146 3.20 2.39 -12.55
CA GLU A 146 1.95 3.00 -13.05
C GLU A 146 1.30 3.94 -12.02
N ASN A 147 1.29 3.53 -10.74
CA ASN A 147 0.56 4.26 -9.71
C ASN A 147 1.39 5.33 -9.00
N LEU A 148 2.71 5.33 -9.18
CA LEU A 148 3.62 6.34 -8.60
C LEU A 148 3.99 7.46 -9.58
N GLN A 149 3.41 7.47 -10.79
CA GLN A 149 3.54 8.57 -11.77
C GLN A 149 3.16 9.95 -11.22
N THR A 150 2.21 10.00 -10.29
CA THR A 150 1.65 11.25 -9.76
C THR A 150 2.31 11.75 -8.49
N ASN A 151 3.10 10.91 -7.80
CA ASN A 151 3.66 11.21 -6.49
C ASN A 151 5.08 11.74 -6.56
N ILE A 152 5.47 12.50 -5.54
CA ILE A 152 6.86 12.90 -5.38
C ILE A 152 7.55 11.84 -4.52
N ILE A 153 7.80 10.66 -5.09
CA ILE A 153 8.58 9.64 -4.38
C ILE A 153 10.06 9.92 -4.59
N ARG A 154 10.76 10.17 -3.48
CA ARG A 154 12.16 10.59 -3.59
C ARG A 154 13.07 9.42 -3.86
N GLU A 155 12.87 8.29 -3.20
CA GLU A 155 13.74 7.11 -3.21
C GLU A 155 12.85 5.88 -3.00
N ILE A 156 13.00 4.86 -3.86
CA ILE A 156 12.49 3.50 -3.65
C ILE A 156 13.72 2.61 -3.44
N PHE A 157 13.76 1.79 -2.40
CA PHE A 157 14.84 0.83 -2.20
C PHE A 157 14.30 -0.59 -2.34
N CYS A 158 14.91 -1.42 -3.20
CA CYS A 158 14.48 -2.81 -3.44
C CYS A 158 15.61 -3.86 -3.26
N SER A 159 16.73 -3.50 -2.63
CA SER A 159 17.91 -4.34 -2.36
C SER A 159 17.65 -5.64 -1.56
N SER A 160 18.56 -6.60 -1.74
CA SER A 160 18.57 -7.99 -1.27
C SER A 160 19.99 -8.37 -0.80
N TYR A 161 20.24 -8.35 0.50
CA TYR A 161 21.41 -8.95 1.11
C TYR A 161 20.98 -9.60 2.42
N VAL A 162 21.17 -10.91 2.53
CA VAL A 162 21.13 -11.69 3.79
C VAL A 162 19.76 -11.77 4.49
N TYR A 163 18.65 -11.88 3.75
CA TYR A 163 17.34 -12.23 4.32
C TYR A 163 16.66 -13.35 3.51
N SER A 164 15.69 -14.05 4.12
CA SER A 164 14.92 -15.12 3.46
C SER A 164 14.03 -14.63 2.31
N TYR A 165 13.88 -13.31 2.15
CA TYR A 165 13.03 -12.67 1.14
C TYR A 165 13.83 -11.66 0.34
N CYS A 166 13.75 -11.77 -0.98
CA CYS A 166 14.46 -10.94 -1.93
C CYS A 166 13.49 -10.50 -3.03
N ASN A 167 13.51 -9.20 -3.36
CA ASN A 167 12.80 -8.73 -4.55
C ASN A 167 13.46 -9.36 -5.78
N GLN A 168 12.63 -9.67 -6.77
CA GLN A 168 12.97 -10.43 -7.96
C GLN A 168 12.61 -9.63 -9.21
N ILE A 169 12.87 -8.32 -9.20
CA ILE A 169 12.64 -7.46 -10.36
C ILE A 169 13.72 -7.78 -11.40
N GLY A 170 13.31 -8.37 -12.51
CA GLY A 170 14.15 -8.73 -13.63
C GLY A 170 14.07 -7.73 -14.79
N ASP A 171 14.64 -8.12 -15.93
CA ASP A 171 14.64 -7.30 -17.15
C ASP A 171 13.24 -6.87 -17.59
N ILE A 172 12.23 -7.71 -17.38
CA ILE A 172 10.83 -7.43 -17.75
C ILE A 172 10.24 -6.36 -16.83
N GLY A 173 10.45 -6.45 -15.51
CA GLY A 173 10.01 -5.43 -14.58
C GLY A 173 10.66 -4.08 -14.86
N ILE A 174 11.91 -4.09 -15.29
CA ILE A 174 12.59 -2.88 -15.74
C ILE A 174 12.03 -2.33 -17.05
N GLU A 175 11.65 -3.19 -18.00
CA GLU A 175 10.96 -2.77 -19.23
C GLU A 175 9.68 -2.01 -18.91
N TYR A 176 8.85 -2.54 -17.99
CA TYR A 176 7.64 -1.85 -17.53
C TYR A 176 7.96 -0.54 -16.81
N LEU A 177 8.94 -0.55 -15.90
CA LEU A 177 9.36 0.67 -15.22
C LEU A 177 9.91 1.71 -16.20
N ASN A 178 10.57 1.32 -17.29
CA ASN A 178 11.13 2.24 -18.28
C ASN A 178 10.03 3.09 -18.93
N GLU A 179 8.91 2.50 -19.36
CA GLU A 179 7.80 3.24 -19.98
C GLU A 179 7.23 4.31 -19.03
N VAL A 180 7.12 3.96 -17.74
CA VAL A 180 6.66 4.84 -16.69
C VAL A 180 7.70 5.93 -16.40
N LEU A 181 8.95 5.53 -16.18
CA LEU A 181 10.04 6.41 -15.81
C LEU A 181 10.33 7.42 -16.91
N GLN A 182 10.20 7.10 -18.19
CA GLN A 182 10.40 8.08 -19.27
C GLN A 182 9.43 9.28 -19.17
N ASN A 183 8.26 9.09 -18.56
CA ASN A 183 7.21 10.12 -18.45
C ASN A 183 7.09 10.73 -17.04
N ASN A 184 7.80 10.19 -16.05
CA ASN A 184 7.64 10.58 -14.65
C ASN A 184 8.62 11.69 -14.23
N THR A 185 8.18 12.95 -14.13
CA THR A 185 9.06 14.06 -13.72
C THR A 185 9.24 14.25 -12.20
N LYS A 186 8.64 13.37 -11.38
CA LYS A 186 8.53 13.56 -9.93
C LYS A 186 9.41 12.61 -9.12
N ILE A 187 9.72 11.43 -9.63
CA ILE A 187 10.66 10.51 -8.98
C ILE A 187 12.08 11.10 -9.04
N THR A 188 12.71 11.30 -7.89
CA THR A 188 14.06 11.91 -7.85
C THR A 188 15.18 10.88 -7.75
N ALA A 189 14.88 9.71 -7.21
CA ALA A 189 15.78 8.59 -7.09
C ALA A 189 15.03 7.27 -6.95
N LEU A 190 15.68 6.22 -7.43
CA LEU A 190 15.18 4.84 -7.48
C LEU A 190 16.40 3.93 -7.30
N ASN A 191 16.35 3.07 -6.30
CA ASN A 191 17.37 2.09 -5.99
C ASN A 191 16.84 0.67 -6.22
N LEU A 192 17.34 0.07 -7.30
CA LEU A 192 17.00 -1.28 -7.74
C LEU A 192 18.21 -2.22 -7.63
N SER A 193 19.19 -1.87 -6.80
CA SER A 193 20.35 -2.74 -6.55
C SER A 193 19.89 -4.10 -6.03
N ASP A 194 20.70 -5.13 -6.23
CA ASP A 194 20.45 -6.49 -5.74
C ASP A 194 19.07 -7.04 -6.15
N ASN A 195 18.70 -6.82 -7.42
CA ASN A 195 17.55 -7.44 -8.08
C ASN A 195 18.05 -8.31 -9.25
N GLY A 196 17.14 -9.02 -9.92
CA GLY A 196 17.44 -9.91 -11.04
C GLY A 196 17.71 -9.22 -12.38
N ILE A 197 18.31 -8.02 -12.36
CA ILE A 197 18.47 -7.16 -13.54
C ILE A 197 19.71 -7.60 -14.34
N GLY A 198 19.50 -7.98 -15.59
CA GLY A 198 20.55 -8.30 -16.56
C GLY A 198 20.84 -7.15 -17.52
N ASP A 199 21.61 -7.45 -18.57
CA ASP A 199 22.07 -6.45 -19.55
C ASP A 199 20.90 -5.72 -20.26
N LYS A 200 19.78 -6.42 -20.50
CA LYS A 200 18.62 -5.80 -21.15
C LYS A 200 17.94 -4.80 -20.24
N GLY A 201 17.73 -5.14 -18.96
CA GLY A 201 17.20 -4.22 -17.97
C GLY A 201 18.14 -3.04 -17.75
N ALA A 202 19.45 -3.27 -17.66
CA ALA A 202 20.43 -2.19 -17.57
C ALA A 202 20.35 -1.21 -18.75
N LYS A 203 20.13 -1.71 -19.96
CA LYS A 203 19.89 -0.88 -21.16
C LYS A 203 18.61 -0.04 -21.01
N PHE A 204 17.50 -0.64 -20.60
CA PHE A 204 16.25 0.08 -20.37
C PHE A 204 16.38 1.17 -19.29
N LEU A 205 17.10 0.91 -18.18
CA LEU A 205 17.40 1.94 -17.18
C LEU A 205 18.21 3.10 -17.75
N SER A 206 19.21 2.80 -18.61
CA SER A 206 20.01 3.83 -19.28
C SER A 206 19.16 4.72 -20.18
N GLU A 207 18.21 4.14 -20.92
CA GLU A 207 17.27 4.88 -21.77
C GLU A 207 16.32 5.77 -20.94
N ALA A 208 15.79 5.24 -19.82
CA ALA A 208 14.96 6.01 -18.89
C ALA A 208 15.72 7.22 -18.31
N LEU A 209 16.97 7.02 -17.91
CA LEU A 209 17.85 8.06 -17.36
C LEU A 209 18.17 9.18 -18.36
N GLN A 210 18.30 8.85 -19.65
CA GLN A 210 18.60 9.85 -20.68
C GLN A 210 17.41 10.78 -20.95
N LYS A 211 16.18 10.27 -20.84
CA LYS A 211 14.97 11.03 -21.15
C LYS A 211 14.39 11.77 -19.95
N ASN A 212 14.66 11.32 -18.73
CA ASN A 212 14.06 11.88 -17.53
C ASN A 212 15.06 12.72 -16.70
N THR A 213 14.52 13.69 -15.97
CA THR A 213 15.20 14.48 -14.94
C THR A 213 15.49 13.72 -13.63
N VAL A 214 15.29 12.39 -13.56
CA VAL A 214 15.65 11.60 -12.36
C VAL A 214 17.13 11.78 -12.08
N LYS A 215 17.45 12.39 -10.93
CA LYS A 215 18.82 12.83 -10.65
C LYS A 215 19.75 11.70 -10.22
N LYS A 216 19.20 10.57 -9.74
CA LYS A 216 19.96 9.39 -9.29
C LYS A 216 19.14 8.09 -9.39
N ILE A 217 19.32 7.29 -10.43
CA ILE A 217 18.99 5.85 -10.35
C ILE A 217 20.26 5.13 -9.89
N ARG A 218 20.15 4.33 -8.83
CA ARG A 218 21.24 3.49 -8.32
C ARG A 218 20.87 2.03 -8.58
N TYR A 219 21.70 1.37 -9.35
CA TYR A 219 21.68 -0.08 -9.52
C TYR A 219 23.15 -0.50 -9.46
N ILE A 220 23.47 -1.41 -8.54
CA ILE A 220 24.79 -2.02 -8.42
C ILE A 220 24.63 -3.44 -8.97
N HIS A 221 25.40 -3.74 -10.02
CA HIS A 221 25.59 -5.10 -10.51
C HIS A 221 26.65 -5.75 -9.63
N SER A 222 26.34 -6.89 -9.02
CA SER A 222 27.32 -7.77 -8.38
C SER A 222 27.76 -8.85 -9.37
#